data_AF-A0A0Q9KS70-F1
#
_entry.id   AF-A0A0Q9KS70-F1
#
_cell.length_a   1.000
_cell.length_b   1.000
_cell.length_c   1.000
_cell.angle_alpha   90.00
_cell.angle_beta   90.00
_cell.angle_gamma   90.00
#
_symmetry.space_group_name_H-M   'P 1'
#
loop_
_entity.id
_entity.type
_entity.pdbx_description
1 polymer ?
#
loop_
_entity_poly.entity_id
_entity_poly.type
_entity_poly.pdbx_seq_one_letter_code
_entity_poly.pdbx_strand_id
1 'polypeptide(L)'
;MKFRPCIDLHDGKVKQIVGETLNAEIIENFVSKQDSAYYAELFKKDALTGGHVIMLGGGNETAAVSALKQYPGGLQIGGGITSDNAAFYLEKGASHIIVTSYIFKDGQLNENHLAKIVSEVGKDRLVIDLSCKEKDGKWFVVTNQWKQFSDFEVNKENIQYLEQYCDEFLVHAVDVEGKQRGIQQSLVSSLADWVSIPTTYAGGARSIADMDQFNVLSNGKLDITIGSALDIFGGNLSYEEVVAYSNQKQKII
;
A
#
# COMPACT_ATOMS: atom_id res chain seq x y z
N MET A 1 12.53 -8.61 -4.74
CA MET A 1 11.06 -8.56 -4.85
C MET A 1 10.39 -9.41 -3.78
N LYS A 2 9.77 -8.77 -2.79
CA LYS A 2 8.91 -9.39 -1.78
C LYS A 2 7.44 -9.22 -2.17
N PHE A 3 6.62 -10.19 -1.78
CA PHE A 3 5.18 -10.02 -1.69
C PHE A 3 4.82 -9.39 -0.33
N ARG A 4 4.13 -8.25 -0.36
CA ARG A 4 3.65 -7.53 0.82
C ARG A 4 2.12 -7.60 0.88
N PRO A 5 1.55 -8.35 1.83
CA PRO A 5 0.12 -8.60 1.85
C PRO A 5 -0.68 -7.39 2.34
N CYS A 6 -1.97 -7.35 2.04
CA CYS A 6 -2.87 -6.27 2.43
C CYS A 6 -4.04 -6.74 3.30
N ILE A 7 -4.51 -5.85 4.18
CA ILE A 7 -5.77 -5.98 4.93
C ILE A 7 -6.51 -4.65 4.80
N ASP A 8 -7.40 -4.56 3.82
CA ASP A 8 -8.24 -3.38 3.64
C ASP A 8 -9.49 -3.49 4.53
N LEU A 9 -9.70 -2.47 5.36
CA LEU A 9 -10.76 -2.44 6.35
C LEU A 9 -11.81 -1.39 6.00
N HIS A 10 -13.08 -1.78 6.02
CA HIS A 10 -14.21 -0.86 5.93
C HIS A 10 -15.32 -1.31 6.87
N ASP A 11 -15.81 -0.39 7.72
CA ASP A 11 -16.75 -0.67 8.82
C ASP A 11 -16.31 -1.86 9.71
N GLY A 12 -15.01 -1.94 9.99
CA GLY A 12 -14.44 -2.98 10.86
C GLY A 12 -14.37 -4.37 10.25
N LYS A 13 -14.65 -4.51 8.94
CA LYS A 13 -14.57 -5.77 8.20
C LYS A 13 -13.47 -5.73 7.15
N VAL A 14 -12.86 -6.88 6.89
CA VAL A 14 -11.92 -7.05 5.79
C VAL A 14 -12.70 -7.10 4.48
N LYS A 15 -12.45 -6.14 3.59
CA LYS A 15 -13.13 -6.03 2.29
C LYS A 15 -12.11 -5.85 1.17
N GLN A 16 -12.54 -6.11 -0.05
CA GLN A 16 -11.82 -5.70 -1.26
C GLN A 16 -12.73 -4.80 -2.08
N ILE A 17 -12.23 -3.63 -2.47
CA ILE A 17 -12.98 -2.59 -3.18
C ILE A 17 -12.34 -2.34 -4.54
N VAL A 18 -13.14 -2.04 -5.56
CA VAL A 18 -12.64 -1.56 -6.85
C VAL A 18 -12.28 -0.07 -6.73
N GLY A 19 -11.04 0.28 -7.07
CA GLY A 19 -10.58 1.67 -7.10
C GLY A 19 -11.56 2.57 -7.86
N GLU A 20 -11.92 3.71 -7.26
CA GLU A 20 -12.84 4.77 -7.74
C GLU A 20 -14.34 4.72 -7.32
N THR A 21 -14.83 3.71 -6.59
CA THR A 21 -16.29 3.58 -6.29
C THR A 21 -16.81 4.23 -4.99
N LEU A 22 -16.03 5.08 -4.32
CA LEU A 22 -16.42 5.63 -3.00
C LEU A 22 -17.59 6.65 -3.01
N ASN A 23 -18.24 6.93 -4.14
CA ASN A 23 -19.31 7.94 -4.27
C ASN A 23 -20.65 7.47 -4.87
N ALA A 24 -20.79 6.20 -5.22
CA ALA A 24 -22.06 5.58 -5.57
C ALA A 24 -21.89 4.09 -5.29
N GLU A 25 -22.65 3.54 -4.32
CA GLU A 25 -22.60 2.15 -3.82
C GLU A 25 -21.21 1.51 -3.95
N ILE A 26 -20.41 1.51 -2.87
CA ILE A 26 -19.11 0.82 -2.83
C ILE A 26 -19.27 -0.55 -3.51
N ILE A 27 -18.63 -0.72 -4.66
CA ILE A 27 -18.69 -2.00 -5.36
C ILE A 27 -17.70 -2.90 -4.62
N GLU A 28 -18.27 -3.68 -3.70
CA GLU A 28 -17.54 -4.69 -2.95
C GLU A 28 -17.21 -5.84 -3.90
N ASN A 29 -15.93 -6.06 -4.16
CA ASN A 29 -15.49 -7.31 -4.81
C ASN A 29 -15.68 -8.49 -3.86
N PHE A 30 -15.49 -8.24 -2.56
CA PHE A 30 -15.50 -9.27 -1.53
C PHE A 30 -15.67 -8.66 -0.13
N VAL A 31 -16.45 -9.34 0.71
CA VAL A 31 -16.48 -9.13 2.16
C VAL A 31 -16.07 -10.44 2.81
N SER A 32 -14.98 -10.41 3.58
CA SER A 32 -14.51 -11.61 4.23
C SER A 32 -15.43 -12.05 5.36
N LYS A 33 -15.54 -13.37 5.53
CA LYS A 33 -16.10 -13.99 6.73
C LYS A 33 -15.10 -14.01 7.89
N GLN A 34 -13.81 -13.88 7.58
CA GLN A 34 -12.73 -13.84 8.55
C GLN A 34 -12.45 -12.40 8.98
N ASP A 35 -11.99 -12.23 10.21
CA ASP A 35 -11.59 -10.92 10.72
C ASP A 35 -10.14 -10.58 10.35
N SER A 36 -9.72 -9.38 10.71
CA SER A 36 -8.38 -8.87 10.43
C SER A 36 -7.27 -9.60 11.20
N ALA A 37 -7.56 -10.17 12.37
CA ALA A 37 -6.60 -10.95 13.14
C ALA A 37 -6.30 -12.29 12.46
N TYR A 38 -7.31 -12.96 11.88
CA TYR A 38 -7.10 -14.16 11.08
C TYR A 38 -6.06 -13.94 9.97
N TYR A 39 -6.20 -12.87 9.19
CA TYR A 39 -5.26 -12.56 8.10
C TYR A 39 -3.88 -12.18 8.63
N ALA A 40 -3.80 -11.39 9.71
CA ALA A 40 -2.54 -11.08 10.35
C ALA A 40 -1.80 -12.33 10.87
N GLU A 41 -2.54 -13.32 11.41
CA GLU A 41 -1.97 -14.60 11.82
C GLU A 41 -1.47 -15.43 10.64
N LEU A 42 -2.24 -15.48 9.54
CA LEU A 42 -1.82 -16.12 8.30
C LEU A 42 -0.49 -15.53 7.80
N PHE A 43 -0.44 -14.21 7.66
CA PHE A 43 0.77 -13.51 7.19
C PHE A 43 1.97 -13.71 8.13
N LYS A 44 1.71 -13.81 9.44
CA LYS A 44 2.73 -14.15 10.43
C LYS A 44 3.27 -15.56 10.29
N LYS A 45 2.41 -16.55 10.04
CA LYS A 45 2.82 -17.95 9.82
C LYS A 45 3.75 -18.07 8.60
N ASP A 46 3.49 -17.27 7.58
CA ASP A 46 4.29 -17.22 6.35
C ASP A 46 5.45 -16.20 6.42
N ALA A 47 5.69 -15.59 7.59
CA ALA A 47 6.74 -14.61 7.85
C ALA A 47 6.74 -13.41 6.88
N LEU A 48 5.56 -12.99 6.42
CA LEU A 48 5.39 -11.84 5.52
C LEU A 48 5.41 -10.52 6.30
N THR A 49 6.48 -9.75 6.18
CA THR A 49 6.65 -8.44 6.83
C THR A 49 6.41 -7.28 5.89
N GLY A 50 6.01 -6.13 6.44
CA GLY A 50 5.73 -4.92 5.64
C GLY A 50 4.39 -4.99 4.91
N GLY A 51 3.53 -5.93 5.30
CA GLY A 51 2.14 -5.94 4.85
C GLY A 51 1.36 -4.79 5.45
N HIS A 52 0.40 -4.23 4.72
CA HIS A 52 -0.32 -3.05 5.15
C HIS A 52 -1.74 -3.35 5.62
N VAL A 53 -2.15 -2.68 6.69
CA VAL A 53 -3.53 -2.59 7.16
C VAL A 53 -4.02 -1.20 6.77
N ILE A 54 -5.05 -1.10 5.92
CA ILE A 54 -5.54 0.18 5.41
C ILE A 54 -6.97 0.42 5.90
N MET A 55 -7.17 1.49 6.64
CA MET A 55 -8.49 1.92 7.11
C MET A 55 -9.19 2.78 6.07
N LEU A 56 -10.19 2.21 5.42
CA LEU A 56 -11.04 2.88 4.44
C LEU A 56 -12.27 3.43 5.16
N GLY A 57 -12.24 4.72 5.51
CA GLY A 57 -13.32 5.38 6.24
C GLY A 57 -13.30 5.11 7.76
N GLY A 58 -14.42 5.44 8.41
CA GLY A 58 -14.59 5.29 9.87
C GLY A 58 -14.88 3.85 10.30
N GLY A 59 -14.89 3.61 11.62
CA GLY A 59 -15.30 2.32 12.21
C GLY A 59 -14.27 1.19 12.16
N ASN A 60 -13.04 1.48 11.70
CA ASN A 60 -12.02 0.44 11.47
C ASN A 60 -11.03 0.23 12.62
N GLU A 61 -10.95 1.15 13.59
CA GLU A 61 -9.89 1.17 14.62
C GLU A 61 -9.79 -0.16 15.38
N THR A 62 -10.90 -0.71 15.87
CA THR A 62 -10.91 -1.99 16.60
C THR A 62 -10.32 -3.14 15.77
N ALA A 63 -10.70 -3.22 14.49
CA ALA A 63 -10.20 -4.24 13.58
C ALA A 63 -8.72 -4.01 13.23
N ALA A 64 -8.31 -2.76 13.02
CA ALA A 64 -6.91 -2.42 12.77
C ALA A 64 -6.02 -2.82 13.95
N VAL A 65 -6.40 -2.42 15.17
CA VAL A 65 -5.66 -2.78 16.39
C VAL A 65 -5.63 -4.29 16.61
N SER A 66 -6.69 -5.02 16.26
CA SER A 66 -6.71 -6.48 16.34
C SER A 66 -5.62 -7.12 15.45
N ALA A 67 -5.51 -6.68 14.20
CA ALA A 67 -4.47 -7.15 13.28
C ALA A 67 -3.05 -6.83 13.79
N LEU A 68 -2.83 -5.58 14.22
CA LEU A 68 -1.52 -5.12 14.71
C LEU A 68 -1.05 -5.91 15.94
N LYS A 69 -1.96 -6.22 16.88
CA LYS A 69 -1.66 -7.04 18.05
C LYS A 69 -1.38 -8.51 17.72
N GLN A 70 -2.00 -9.03 16.67
CA GLN A 70 -1.80 -10.42 16.25
C GLN A 70 -0.39 -10.63 15.64
N TYR A 71 0.10 -9.62 14.92
CA TYR A 71 1.46 -9.60 14.36
C TYR A 71 2.24 -8.32 14.72
N PRO A 72 2.67 -8.16 15.99
CA PRO A 72 3.42 -6.99 16.41
C PRO A 72 4.74 -6.87 15.64
N GLY A 73 4.99 -5.69 15.08
CA GLY A 73 6.17 -5.40 14.26
C GLY A 73 6.13 -6.02 12.85
N GLY A 74 5.07 -6.75 12.48
CA GLY A 74 4.94 -7.37 11.16
C GLY A 74 4.22 -6.49 10.13
N LEU A 75 3.23 -5.71 10.58
CA LEU A 75 2.32 -4.97 9.72
C LEU A 75 2.52 -3.45 9.82
N GLN A 76 2.20 -2.74 8.75
CA GLN A 76 2.14 -1.28 8.64
C GLN A 76 0.67 -0.84 8.71
N ILE A 77 0.40 0.42 9.06
CA ILE A 77 -0.97 0.93 9.23
C ILE A 77 -1.18 2.27 8.51
N GLY A 78 -2.24 2.36 7.73
CA GLY A 78 -2.64 3.57 7.00
C GLY A 78 -4.14 3.84 7.04
N GLY A 79 -4.53 4.98 6.47
CA GLY A 79 -5.92 5.44 6.40
C GLY A 79 -6.32 6.33 7.58
N GLY A 80 -6.49 7.63 7.34
CA GLY A 80 -6.87 8.60 8.38
C GLY A 80 -5.78 8.87 9.45
N ILE A 81 -4.52 8.50 9.18
CA ILE A 81 -3.41 8.75 10.08
C ILE A 81 -2.99 10.23 10.02
N THR A 82 -2.74 10.80 11.20
CA THR A 82 -2.23 12.16 11.42
C THR A 82 -1.12 12.12 12.46
N SER A 83 -0.44 13.25 12.68
CA SER A 83 0.50 13.39 13.80
C SER A 83 -0.11 13.05 15.15
N ASP A 84 -1.42 13.27 15.32
CA ASP A 84 -2.06 13.21 16.63
C ASP A 84 -2.45 11.78 17.02
N ASN A 85 -2.55 10.87 16.05
CA ASN A 85 -2.93 9.47 16.30
C ASN A 85 -1.84 8.45 15.93
N ALA A 86 -0.74 8.87 15.29
CA ALA A 86 0.31 7.97 14.83
C ALA A 86 0.93 7.14 15.97
N ALA A 87 1.32 7.78 17.07
CA ALA A 87 1.93 7.09 18.22
C ALA A 87 1.04 5.97 18.78
N PHE A 88 -0.28 6.18 18.82
CA PHE A 88 -1.22 5.17 19.29
C PHE A 88 -1.07 3.85 18.50
N TYR A 89 -1.00 3.90 17.18
CA TYR A 89 -0.89 2.67 16.38
C TYR A 89 0.48 2.02 16.46
N LEU A 90 1.55 2.81 16.61
CA LEU A 90 2.89 2.28 16.89
C LEU A 90 2.91 1.50 18.21
N GLU A 91 2.28 2.05 19.27
CA GLU A 91 2.12 1.37 20.56
C GLU A 91 1.26 0.10 20.48
N LYS A 92 0.32 0.02 19.53
CA LYS A 92 -0.49 -1.20 19.29
C LYS A 92 0.22 -2.26 18.47
N GLY A 93 1.46 -2.02 18.03
CA GLY A 93 2.29 -3.01 17.36
C GLY A 93 2.49 -2.78 15.87
N ALA A 94 2.09 -1.63 15.31
CA ALA A 94 2.49 -1.28 13.95
C ALA A 94 4.01 -1.18 13.84
N SER A 95 4.58 -1.79 12.79
CA SER A 95 5.98 -1.61 12.42
C SER A 95 6.21 -0.17 11.95
N HIS A 96 5.35 0.31 11.04
CA HIS A 96 5.42 1.62 10.41
C HIS A 96 4.04 2.28 10.33
N ILE A 97 4.05 3.60 10.20
CA ILE A 97 2.90 4.44 9.88
C ILE A 97 2.91 4.76 8.39
N ILE A 98 1.79 4.56 7.73
CA ILE A 98 1.56 4.96 6.33
C ILE A 98 0.78 6.27 6.31
N VAL A 99 1.29 7.27 5.60
CA VAL A 99 0.67 8.59 5.47
C VAL A 99 0.48 9.00 4.01
N THR A 100 -0.69 9.57 3.74
CA THR A 100 -1.11 10.02 2.39
C THR A 100 -1.77 11.40 2.50
N SER A 101 -3.09 11.45 2.70
CA SER A 101 -3.89 12.67 2.68
C SER A 101 -3.57 13.67 3.78
N TYR A 102 -2.87 13.27 4.85
CA TYR A 102 -2.45 14.23 5.88
C TYR A 102 -1.34 15.15 5.37
N ILE A 103 -0.40 14.62 4.58
CA ILE A 103 0.72 15.41 4.02
C ILE A 103 0.35 16.09 2.69
N PHE A 104 -0.79 15.75 2.08
CA PHE A 104 -1.30 16.47 0.91
C PHE A 104 -2.57 17.25 1.26
N LYS A 105 -2.52 18.59 1.15
CA LYS A 105 -3.65 19.47 1.42
C LYS A 105 -3.93 20.37 0.22
N ASP A 106 -5.20 20.46 -0.18
CA ASP A 106 -5.65 21.28 -1.30
C ASP A 106 -4.89 21.00 -2.61
N GLY A 107 -4.48 19.75 -2.80
CA GLY A 107 -3.73 19.31 -3.98
C GLY A 107 -2.25 19.69 -3.97
N GLN A 108 -1.68 20.05 -2.81
CA GLN A 108 -0.26 20.40 -2.68
C GLN A 108 0.37 19.61 -1.53
N LEU A 109 1.68 19.37 -1.63
CA LEU A 109 2.45 18.84 -0.51
C LEU A 109 2.50 19.89 0.62
N ASN A 110 2.11 19.49 1.82
CA ASN A 110 2.11 20.34 3.01
C ASN A 110 3.34 20.05 3.86
N GLU A 111 4.38 20.85 3.67
CA GLU A 111 5.67 20.72 4.36
C GLU A 111 5.55 20.75 5.89
N ASN A 112 4.62 21.55 6.43
CA ASN A 112 4.40 21.62 7.87
C ASN A 112 3.83 20.31 8.42
N HIS A 113 2.92 19.66 7.68
CA HIS A 113 2.37 18.37 8.08
C HIS A 113 3.40 17.25 7.90
N LEU A 114 4.18 17.28 6.81
CA LEU A 114 5.28 16.34 6.59
C LEU A 114 6.30 16.42 7.74
N ALA A 115 6.76 17.62 8.09
CA ALA A 115 7.69 17.80 9.20
C ALA A 115 7.11 17.31 10.55
N LYS A 116 5.82 17.57 10.81
CA LYS A 116 5.14 17.12 12.04
C LYS A 116 5.06 15.60 12.14
N ILE A 117 4.60 14.93 11.09
CA ILE A 117 4.46 13.46 11.13
C ILE A 117 5.83 12.78 11.22
N VAL A 118 6.85 13.32 10.53
CA VAL A 118 8.24 12.82 10.63
C VAL A 118 8.79 13.02 12.04
N SER A 119 8.51 14.15 12.68
CA SER A 119 8.93 14.39 14.08
C SER A 119 8.25 13.45 15.07
N GLU A 120 7.01 13.04 14.82
CA GLU A 120 6.25 12.16 15.70
C GLU A 120 6.63 10.69 15.51
N VAL A 121 6.74 10.24 14.26
CA VAL A 121 6.93 8.83 13.91
C VAL A 121 8.41 8.46 13.83
N GLY A 122 9.25 9.40 13.41
CA GLY A 122 10.61 9.15 12.96
C GLY A 122 10.64 8.64 11.51
N LYS A 123 11.67 9.03 10.75
CA LYS A 123 11.87 8.62 9.35
C LYS A 123 11.81 7.10 9.18
N ASP A 124 12.56 6.38 10.02
CA ASP A 124 12.77 4.92 9.97
C ASP A 124 11.50 4.10 10.25
N ARG A 125 10.36 4.76 10.52
CA ARG A 125 9.06 4.11 10.73
C ARG A 125 7.94 4.76 9.93
N LEU A 126 8.26 5.65 9.00
CA LEU A 126 7.28 6.34 8.16
C LEU A 126 7.30 5.75 6.75
N VAL A 127 6.12 5.44 6.24
CA VAL A 127 5.86 5.09 4.84
C VAL A 127 5.04 6.21 4.23
N ILE A 128 5.50 6.74 3.10
CA ILE A 128 4.71 7.70 2.33
C ILE A 128 3.96 6.93 1.25
N ASP A 129 2.63 7.01 1.30
CA ASP A 129 1.78 6.46 0.26
C ASP A 129 1.49 7.53 -0.82
N LEU A 130 1.74 7.14 -2.07
CA LEU A 130 1.51 7.94 -3.26
C LEU A 130 0.51 7.20 -4.16
N SER A 131 -0.74 7.67 -4.14
CA SER A 131 -1.75 7.27 -5.13
C SER A 131 -1.52 8.00 -6.45
N CYS A 132 -1.13 7.28 -7.49
CA CYS A 132 -0.67 7.84 -8.76
C CYS A 132 -1.70 7.65 -9.88
N LYS A 133 -1.90 8.70 -10.68
CA LYS A 133 -2.59 8.65 -11.98
C LYS A 133 -1.75 9.26 -13.08
N GLU A 134 -1.91 8.73 -14.29
CA GLU A 134 -1.27 9.26 -15.48
C GLU A 134 -2.07 10.43 -16.06
N LYS A 135 -1.36 11.46 -16.49
CA LYS A 135 -1.91 12.59 -17.23
C LYS A 135 -0.83 13.16 -18.16
N ASP A 136 -1.13 13.19 -19.45
CA ASP A 136 -0.29 13.80 -20.49
C ASP A 136 1.16 13.24 -20.52
N GLY A 137 1.30 11.93 -20.31
CA GLY A 137 2.57 11.20 -20.30
C GLY A 137 3.34 11.31 -18.98
N LYS A 138 2.75 11.89 -17.94
CA LYS A 138 3.36 12.12 -16.61
C LYS A 138 2.52 11.50 -15.51
N TRP A 139 3.13 11.22 -14.37
CA TRP A 139 2.45 10.69 -13.18
C TRP A 139 2.25 11.78 -12.15
N PHE A 140 1.07 11.81 -11.54
CA PHE A 140 0.73 12.78 -10.50
C PHE A 140 0.09 12.08 -9.32
N VAL A 141 0.35 12.62 -8.11
CA VAL A 141 -0.38 12.20 -6.92
C VAL A 141 -1.83 12.67 -7.05
N VAL A 142 -2.76 11.78 -6.74
CA VAL A 142 -4.19 12.08 -6.67
C VAL A 142 -4.69 11.90 -5.25
N THR A 143 -5.47 12.86 -4.78
CA THR A 143 -6.00 12.92 -3.42
C THR A 143 -7.53 12.94 -3.44
N ASN A 144 -8.13 13.02 -2.24
CA ASN A 144 -9.58 13.05 -2.07
C ASN A 144 -10.27 11.88 -2.77
N GLN A 145 -9.86 10.65 -2.40
CA GLN A 145 -10.36 9.41 -3.01
C GLN A 145 -10.14 9.39 -4.54
N TRP A 146 -8.95 9.83 -4.96
CA TRP A 146 -8.49 9.82 -6.35
C TRP A 146 -9.24 10.75 -7.32
N LYS A 147 -9.99 11.73 -6.77
CA LYS A 147 -10.81 12.68 -7.55
C LYS A 147 -10.07 13.96 -7.89
N GLN A 148 -9.06 14.32 -7.11
CA GLN A 148 -8.32 15.57 -7.29
C GLN A 148 -6.86 15.27 -7.63
N PHE A 149 -6.44 15.68 -8.82
CA PHE A 149 -5.02 15.77 -9.14
C PHE A 149 -4.36 16.83 -8.26
N SER A 150 -3.23 16.45 -7.63
CA SER A 150 -2.32 17.40 -7.03
C SER A 150 -1.43 18.05 -8.10
N ASP A 151 -0.70 19.10 -7.72
CA ASP A 151 0.40 19.64 -8.52
C ASP A 151 1.72 18.86 -8.33
N PHE A 152 1.71 17.82 -7.49
CA PHE A 152 2.87 17.01 -7.19
C PHE A 152 3.06 15.92 -8.27
N GLU A 153 3.97 16.19 -9.19
CA GLU A 153 4.43 15.23 -10.19
C GLU A 153 5.26 14.12 -9.51
N VAL A 154 4.97 12.86 -9.83
CA VAL A 154 5.76 11.70 -9.41
C VAL A 154 6.85 11.49 -10.45
N ASN A 155 8.02 12.03 -10.17
CA ASN A 155 9.23 11.95 -10.99
C ASN A 155 10.46 11.71 -10.10
N LYS A 156 11.63 11.60 -10.72
CA LYS A 156 12.88 11.27 -10.02
C LYS A 156 13.21 12.27 -8.91
N GLU A 157 13.14 13.56 -9.21
CA GLU A 157 13.52 14.63 -8.30
C GLU A 157 12.61 14.65 -7.06
N ASN A 158 11.30 14.54 -7.28
CA ASN A 158 10.31 14.55 -6.19
C ASN A 158 10.32 13.26 -5.36
N ILE A 159 10.62 12.11 -5.98
CA ILE A 159 10.86 10.86 -5.24
C ILE A 159 12.07 11.04 -4.33
N GLN A 160 13.22 11.48 -4.86
CA GLN A 160 14.45 11.69 -4.08
C GLN A 160 14.26 12.72 -2.95
N TYR A 161 13.41 13.72 -3.15
CA TYR A 161 13.01 14.65 -2.11
C TYR A 161 12.27 13.93 -0.97
N LEU A 162 11.23 13.17 -1.29
CA LEU A 162 10.43 12.46 -0.28
C LEU A 162 11.21 11.34 0.44
N GLU A 163 12.19 10.71 -0.22
CA GLU A 163 13.08 9.70 0.40
C GLU A 163 13.87 10.24 1.60
N GLN A 164 13.99 11.55 1.74
CA GLN A 164 14.62 12.17 2.90
C GLN A 164 13.77 12.04 4.16
N TYR A 165 12.46 11.79 4.02
CA TYR A 165 11.47 11.86 5.10
C TYR A 165 10.83 10.51 5.47
N CYS A 166 10.95 9.48 4.64
CA CYS A 166 10.38 8.17 4.90
C CYS A 166 11.41 7.04 4.80
N ASP A 167 11.06 5.91 5.42
CA ASP A 167 11.79 4.65 5.32
C ASP A 167 11.43 3.90 4.03
N GLU A 168 10.16 3.99 3.62
CA GLU A 168 9.65 3.28 2.46
C GLU A 168 8.57 4.08 1.70
N PHE A 169 8.28 3.67 0.46
CA PHE A 169 7.11 4.10 -0.28
C PHE A 169 6.08 2.99 -0.44
N LEU A 170 4.81 3.38 -0.49
CA LEU A 170 3.70 2.59 -1.01
C LEU A 170 3.11 3.33 -2.21
N VAL A 171 3.16 2.76 -3.41
CA VAL A 171 2.71 3.43 -4.63
C VAL A 171 1.52 2.71 -5.21
N HIS A 172 0.35 3.36 -5.20
CA HIS A 172 -0.88 2.84 -5.76
C HIS A 172 -1.06 3.29 -7.21
N ALA A 173 -1.20 2.34 -8.14
CA ALA A 173 -1.54 2.61 -9.53
C ALA A 173 -3.06 2.61 -9.72
N VAL A 174 -3.68 3.76 -9.45
CA VAL A 174 -5.13 3.89 -9.27
C VAL A 174 -5.93 3.38 -10.48
N ASP A 175 -5.45 3.63 -11.69
CA ASP A 175 -6.19 3.30 -12.91
C ASP A 175 -6.40 1.80 -13.13
N VAL A 176 -5.58 0.94 -12.49
CA VAL A 176 -5.64 -0.53 -12.61
C VAL A 176 -5.93 -1.23 -11.27
N GLU A 177 -5.91 -0.50 -10.17
CA GLU A 177 -6.09 -1.05 -8.82
C GLU A 177 -7.49 -1.65 -8.61
N GLY A 178 -7.54 -2.89 -8.11
CA GLY A 178 -8.80 -3.63 -7.92
C GLY A 178 -9.52 -4.01 -9.21
N LYS A 179 -9.02 -3.62 -10.39
CA LYS A 179 -9.64 -3.88 -11.71
C LYS A 179 -9.14 -5.16 -12.39
N GLN A 180 -8.06 -5.77 -11.87
CA GLN A 180 -7.43 -6.98 -12.43
C GLN A 180 -7.16 -6.85 -13.94
N ARG A 181 -6.56 -5.73 -14.39
CA ARG A 181 -6.27 -5.46 -15.82
C ARG A 181 -4.79 -5.56 -16.19
N GLY A 182 -3.95 -6.03 -15.26
CA GLY A 182 -2.50 -6.01 -15.41
C GLY A 182 -1.87 -4.75 -14.81
N ILE A 183 -0.55 -4.79 -14.64
CA ILE A 183 0.24 -3.72 -14.00
C ILE A 183 0.44 -2.51 -14.92
N GLN A 184 0.68 -1.33 -14.34
CA GLN A 184 1.11 -0.13 -15.06
C GLN A 184 2.61 -0.18 -15.35
N GLN A 185 2.97 -0.76 -16.48
CA GLN A 185 4.37 -1.10 -16.81
C GLN A 185 5.31 0.12 -16.84
N SER A 186 4.86 1.27 -17.37
CA SER A 186 5.67 2.48 -17.42
C SER A 186 5.95 3.04 -16.03
N LEU A 187 4.95 3.04 -15.13
CA LEU A 187 5.15 3.45 -13.73
C LEU A 187 6.14 2.52 -13.01
N VAL A 188 5.99 1.20 -13.17
CA VAL A 188 6.90 0.21 -12.55
C VAL A 188 8.34 0.43 -13.00
N SER A 189 8.55 0.61 -14.31
CA SER A 189 9.89 0.85 -14.87
C SER A 189 10.49 2.16 -14.34
N SER A 190 9.70 3.24 -14.37
CA SER A 190 10.12 4.53 -13.84
C SER A 190 10.50 4.49 -12.36
N LEU A 191 9.66 3.86 -11.52
CA LEU A 191 9.95 3.73 -10.09
C LEU A 191 11.25 2.96 -9.84
N ALA A 192 11.47 1.86 -10.57
CA ALA A 192 12.70 1.07 -10.44
C ALA A 192 13.99 1.84 -10.80
N ASP A 193 13.86 2.87 -11.65
CA ASP A 193 14.95 3.78 -12.00
C ASP A 193 15.12 4.93 -10.99
N TRP A 194 14.04 5.35 -10.33
CA TRP A 194 14.02 6.55 -9.49
C TRP A 194 14.29 6.28 -8.02
N VAL A 195 13.77 5.18 -7.47
CA VAL A 195 13.82 4.89 -6.03
C VAL A 195 15.17 4.31 -5.60
N SER A 196 15.55 4.67 -4.37
CA SER A 196 16.72 4.16 -3.66
C SER A 196 16.37 3.50 -2.31
N ILE A 197 15.14 3.69 -1.82
CA ILE A 197 14.61 3.06 -0.61
C ILE A 197 13.56 1.97 -0.95
N PRO A 198 13.22 1.06 0.00
CA PRO A 198 12.18 0.06 -0.23
C PRO A 198 10.88 0.68 -0.73
N THR A 199 10.32 0.12 -1.79
CA THR A 199 9.13 0.66 -2.44
C THR A 199 8.20 -0.48 -2.82
N THR A 200 6.95 -0.39 -2.36
CA THR A 200 5.90 -1.37 -2.63
C THR A 200 4.95 -0.83 -3.68
N TYR A 201 4.76 -1.57 -4.76
CA TYR A 201 3.78 -1.25 -5.80
C TYR A 201 2.47 -1.98 -5.54
N ALA A 202 1.35 -1.26 -5.59
CA ALA A 202 0.01 -1.79 -5.46
C ALA A 202 -0.82 -1.49 -6.73
N GLY A 203 -1.30 -2.52 -7.41
CA GLY A 203 -2.27 -2.37 -8.51
C GLY A 203 -2.17 -3.42 -9.62
N GLY A 204 -3.33 -3.90 -10.08
CA GLY A 204 -3.48 -4.57 -11.39
C GLY A 204 -3.01 -6.02 -11.53
N ALA A 205 -2.04 -6.49 -10.74
CA ALA A 205 -1.53 -7.86 -10.81
C ALA A 205 -2.60 -8.90 -10.46
N ARG A 206 -2.68 -9.98 -11.26
CA ARG A 206 -3.73 -11.00 -11.14
C ARG A 206 -3.24 -12.43 -11.40
N SER A 207 -1.96 -12.61 -11.69
CA SER A 207 -1.37 -13.91 -12.02
C SER A 207 0.11 -13.95 -11.68
N ILE A 208 0.69 -15.16 -11.58
CA ILE A 208 2.14 -15.34 -11.47
C ILE A 208 2.88 -14.74 -12.68
N ALA A 209 2.27 -14.79 -13.88
CA ALA A 209 2.83 -14.15 -15.07
C ALA A 209 2.95 -12.62 -14.91
N ASP A 210 1.97 -11.96 -14.27
CA ASP A 210 2.08 -10.53 -13.95
C ASP A 210 3.22 -10.28 -12.94
N MET A 211 3.45 -11.19 -11.99
CA MET A 211 4.56 -11.10 -11.03
C MET A 211 5.93 -11.31 -11.70
N ASP A 212 6.04 -12.21 -12.70
CA ASP A 212 7.24 -12.35 -13.52
C ASP A 212 7.49 -11.08 -14.32
N GLN A 213 6.46 -10.55 -15.00
CA GLN A 213 6.57 -9.30 -15.74
C GLN A 213 6.95 -8.13 -14.84
N PHE A 214 6.33 -8.02 -13.66
CA PHE A 214 6.67 -7.01 -12.66
C PHE A 214 8.12 -7.14 -12.20
N ASN A 215 8.60 -8.35 -11.89
CA ASN A 215 9.98 -8.58 -11.46
C ASN A 215 10.99 -8.18 -12.54
N VAL A 216 10.70 -8.45 -13.82
CA VAL A 216 11.53 -8.03 -14.95
C VAL A 216 11.56 -6.50 -15.07
N LEU A 217 10.40 -5.84 -15.09
CA LEU A 217 10.31 -4.39 -15.24
C LEU A 217 10.92 -3.64 -14.05
N SER A 218 10.76 -4.18 -12.83
CA SER A 218 11.32 -3.59 -11.61
C SER A 218 12.80 -3.92 -11.39
N ASN A 219 13.39 -4.77 -12.23
CA ASN A 219 14.73 -5.34 -12.02
C ASN A 219 14.91 -5.91 -10.59
N GLY A 220 13.85 -6.49 -10.04
CA GLY A 220 13.81 -7.02 -8.67
C GLY A 220 13.86 -6.00 -7.53
N LYS A 221 13.93 -4.68 -7.82
CA LYS A 221 14.09 -3.59 -6.84
C LYS A 221 12.82 -3.21 -6.10
N LEU A 222 11.66 -3.49 -6.68
CA LEU A 222 10.37 -3.14 -6.08
C LEU A 222 9.75 -4.37 -5.41
N ASP A 223 8.95 -4.12 -4.40
CA ASP A 223 8.05 -5.10 -3.78
C ASP A 223 6.64 -4.93 -4.35
N ILE A 224 5.79 -5.95 -4.19
CA ILE A 224 4.45 -5.96 -4.77
C ILE A 224 3.39 -6.34 -3.74
N THR A 225 2.26 -5.64 -3.80
CA THR A 225 1.02 -6.02 -3.11
C THR A 225 -0.02 -6.50 -4.11
N ILE A 226 -0.74 -7.56 -3.73
CA ILE A 226 -1.88 -8.09 -4.46
C ILE A 226 -3.03 -8.28 -3.46
N GLY A 227 -4.18 -7.66 -3.74
CA GLY A 227 -5.40 -7.80 -2.95
C GLY A 227 -6.44 -8.63 -3.69
N SER A 228 -7.35 -7.98 -4.41
CA SER A 228 -8.59 -8.57 -4.95
C SER A 228 -8.41 -9.75 -5.92
N ALA A 229 -7.20 -10.03 -6.40
CA ALA A 229 -6.94 -11.20 -7.23
C ALA A 229 -6.70 -12.48 -6.42
N LEU A 230 -6.36 -12.37 -5.13
CA LEU A 230 -6.05 -13.53 -4.29
C LEU A 230 -7.31 -14.30 -3.90
N ASP A 231 -7.20 -15.62 -3.91
CA ASP A 231 -8.24 -16.57 -3.48
C ASP A 231 -8.69 -16.37 -2.03
N ILE A 232 -7.77 -15.98 -1.13
CA ILE A 232 -8.09 -15.59 0.26
C ILE A 232 -9.00 -14.35 0.37
N PHE A 233 -9.18 -13.63 -0.74
CA PHE A 233 -10.11 -12.50 -0.91
C PHE A 233 -11.11 -12.70 -2.05
N GLY A 234 -11.39 -13.96 -2.44
CA GLY A 234 -12.41 -14.29 -3.43
C GLY A 234 -11.97 -14.16 -4.89
N GLY A 235 -10.69 -13.92 -5.16
CA GLY A 235 -10.10 -13.98 -6.50
C GLY A 235 -9.70 -15.40 -6.93
N ASN A 236 -8.93 -15.50 -8.01
CA ASN A 236 -8.53 -16.77 -8.62
C ASN A 236 -7.02 -17.08 -8.51
N LEU A 237 -6.21 -16.12 -8.06
CA LEU A 237 -4.77 -16.31 -7.88
C LEU A 237 -4.52 -16.95 -6.51
N SER A 238 -3.80 -18.06 -6.49
CA SER A 238 -3.49 -18.74 -5.23
C SER A 238 -2.54 -17.92 -4.36
N TYR A 239 -2.96 -17.64 -3.12
CA TYR A 239 -2.10 -17.02 -2.12
C TYR A 239 -0.82 -17.84 -1.88
N GLU A 240 -0.93 -19.16 -1.78
CA GLU A 240 0.21 -20.06 -1.55
C GLU A 240 1.23 -19.98 -2.70
N GLU A 241 0.77 -19.95 -3.95
CA GLU A 241 1.65 -19.79 -5.11
C GLU A 241 2.38 -18.44 -5.09
N VAL A 242 1.68 -17.36 -4.71
CA VAL A 242 2.28 -16.02 -4.58
C VAL A 242 3.35 -15.98 -3.50
N VAL A 243 3.10 -16.60 -2.33
CA VAL A 243 4.08 -16.71 -1.24
C VAL A 243 5.29 -17.54 -1.67
N ALA A 244 5.06 -18.71 -2.28
CA ALA A 244 6.13 -19.58 -2.76
C ALA A 244 7.02 -18.88 -3.80
N TYR A 245 6.39 -18.18 -4.76
CA TYR A 245 7.09 -17.40 -5.78
C TYR A 245 7.93 -16.27 -5.17
N SER A 246 7.36 -15.49 -4.25
CA SER A 246 8.07 -14.44 -3.52
C SER A 246 9.30 -14.98 -2.78
N ASN A 247 9.15 -16.10 -2.07
CA ASN A 247 10.23 -16.76 -1.34
C ASN A 247 11.33 -17.29 -2.28
N GLN A 248 10.97 -17.76 -3.48
CA GLN A 248 11.95 -18.19 -4.48
C GLN A 248 12.79 -17.02 -4.98
N LYS A 249 12.18 -15.88 -5.31
CA LYS A 249 12.91 -14.70 -5.83
C LYS A 249 13.82 -14.08 -4.78
N GLN A 250 13.45 -14.14 -3.49
CA GLN A 250 14.28 -13.64 -2.39
C GLN A 250 15.55 -14.48 -2.15
N LYS A 251 15.60 -15.74 -2.59
CA LYS A 251 16.80 -16.61 -2.45
C LYS A 251 17.85 -16.39 -3.54
N ILE A 252 17.52 -15.65 -4.60
CA ILE A 252 18.37 -15.46 -5.79
C ILE A 252 19.23 -14.19 -5.67
N ILE A 253 18.98 -13.35 -4.67
CA ILE A 253 19.71 -12.11 -4.35
C ILE A 253 20.69 -12.40 -3.21
#